data_AF-Q0AI66-F1
#
_entry.id   AF-Q0AI66-F1
#
_cell.length_a   1.000
_cell.length_b   1.000
_cell.length_c   1.000
_cell.angle_alpha   90.00
_cell.angle_beta   90.00
_cell.angle_gamma   90.00
#
_symmetry.space_group_name_H-M   'P 1'
#
loop_
_entity.id
_entity.type
_entity.pdbx_description
1 polymer ?
#
loop_
_entity_poly.entity_id
_entity_poly.type
_entity_poly.pdbx_seq_one_letter_code
_entity_poly.pdbx_strand_id
1 'polypeptide(L)'
;MSEPIVTRTSATNALRANERRDFMSYMWGFGLALGLTLVPFALVQWQAMARDPLLITIAVLALVQTVVHFRYFLHLDRKRKREDLLLVLFSTSLLIIMVAGTIWIMANLAERMTPI
;
A
#
# COMPACT_ATOMS: atom_id res chain seq x y z
N MET A 1 52.45 12.35 -3.29
CA MET A 1 51.19 13.04 -3.64
C MET A 1 50.31 12.03 -4.38
N SER A 2 49.69 11.12 -3.65
CA SER A 2 49.17 9.85 -4.19
C SER A 2 47.99 9.34 -3.37
N GLU A 3 46.91 10.10 -3.30
CA GLU A 3 45.59 9.62 -2.87
C GLU A 3 44.54 10.33 -3.73
N PRO A 4 43.81 9.61 -4.61
CA PRO A 4 42.35 9.52 -4.38
C PRO A 4 41.62 8.26 -4.94
N ILE A 5 42.30 7.29 -5.56
CA ILE A 5 41.62 6.18 -6.30
C ILE A 5 40.89 5.21 -5.34
N VAL A 6 41.48 4.90 -4.18
CA VAL A 6 40.92 3.95 -3.21
C VAL A 6 39.65 4.51 -2.54
N THR A 7 39.66 5.80 -2.20
CA THR A 7 38.54 6.50 -1.54
C THR A 7 37.33 6.69 -2.46
N ARG A 8 37.54 6.89 -3.77
CA ARG A 8 36.46 6.96 -4.76
C ARG A 8 35.84 5.60 -5.05
N THR A 9 36.63 4.52 -5.06
CA THR A 9 36.15 3.16 -5.27
C THR A 9 35.29 2.67 -4.10
N SER A 10 35.66 2.97 -2.86
CA SER A 10 34.86 2.62 -1.68
C SER A 10 33.56 3.43 -1.58
N ALA A 11 33.58 4.72 -1.93
CA ALA A 11 32.37 5.54 -1.98
C ALA A 11 31.37 5.09 -3.08
N THR A 12 31.86 4.75 -4.27
CA THR A 12 31.01 4.25 -5.37
C THR A 12 30.43 2.86 -5.08
N ASN A 13 31.17 1.98 -4.42
CA ASN A 13 30.67 0.68 -3.98
C ASN A 13 29.58 0.81 -2.89
N ALA A 14 29.72 1.76 -1.96
CA ALA A 14 28.71 2.03 -0.93
C ALA A 14 27.40 2.58 -1.52
N LEU A 15 27.46 3.47 -2.51
CA LEU A 15 26.28 3.97 -3.22
C LEU A 15 25.53 2.85 -3.95
N ARG A 16 26.27 2.02 -4.70
CA ARG A 16 25.69 0.86 -5.43
C ARG A 16 25.07 -0.18 -4.50
N ALA A 17 25.65 -0.40 -3.32
CA ALA A 17 25.07 -1.29 -2.31
C ALA A 17 23.78 -0.74 -1.70
N ASN A 18 23.68 0.59 -1.54
CA ASN A 18 22.48 1.24 -1.02
C ASN A 18 21.34 1.22 -2.06
N GLU A 19 21.64 1.55 -3.33
CA GLU A 19 20.68 1.43 -4.43
C GLU A 19 20.10 0.01 -4.52
N ARG A 20 20.95 -1.03 -4.48
CA ARG A 20 20.49 -2.43 -4.52
C ARG A 20 19.54 -2.77 -3.36
N ARG A 21 19.78 -2.27 -2.15
CA ARG A 21 18.88 -2.49 -1.00
C ARG A 21 17.53 -1.84 -1.21
N ASP A 22 17.50 -0.64 -1.76
CA ASP A 22 16.27 0.10 -2.00
C ASP A 22 15.45 -0.61 -3.10
N PHE A 23 16.08 -1.01 -4.21
CA PHE A 23 15.44 -1.82 -5.27
C PHE A 23 14.87 -3.15 -4.75
N MET A 24 15.57 -3.86 -3.87
CA MET A 24 15.09 -5.12 -3.30
C MET A 24 13.88 -4.92 -2.39
N SER A 25 13.82 -3.81 -1.64
CA SER A 25 12.67 -3.45 -0.81
C SER A 25 11.42 -3.15 -1.66
N TYR A 26 11.58 -2.43 -2.78
CA TYR A 26 10.50 -2.20 -3.73
C TYR A 26 9.99 -3.50 -4.36
N MET A 27 10.91 -4.39 -4.75
CA MET A 27 10.55 -5.64 -5.43
C MET A 27 9.83 -6.62 -4.49
N TRP A 28 10.18 -6.66 -3.21
CA TRP A 28 9.45 -7.45 -2.21
C TRP A 28 8.03 -6.92 -2.00
N GLY A 29 7.87 -5.59 -1.97
CA GLY A 29 6.56 -4.96 -1.87
C GLY A 29 5.66 -5.17 -3.05
N PHE A 30 6.24 -5.11 -4.24
CA PHE A 30 5.57 -5.44 -5.49
C PHE A 30 5.10 -6.90 -5.49
N GLY A 31 5.96 -7.83 -5.05
CA GLY A 31 5.61 -9.24 -4.91
C GLY A 31 4.46 -9.49 -3.94
N LEU A 32 4.45 -8.83 -2.77
CA LEU A 32 3.37 -8.98 -1.80
C LEU A 32 2.02 -8.45 -2.34
N ALA A 33 2.04 -7.29 -3.01
CA ALA A 33 0.85 -6.69 -3.61
C ALA A 33 0.29 -7.53 -4.78
N LEU A 34 1.16 -8.14 -5.58
CA LEU A 34 0.79 -9.10 -6.63
C LEU A 34 0.18 -10.37 -6.03
N GLY A 35 0.79 -10.94 -5.01
CA GLY A 35 0.26 -12.14 -4.35
C GLY A 35 -1.14 -11.90 -3.77
N LEU A 36 -1.33 -10.76 -3.10
CA LEU A 36 -2.59 -10.41 -2.47
C LEU A 36 -3.70 -10.03 -3.47
N THR A 37 -3.36 -9.71 -4.73
CA THR A 37 -4.32 -9.52 -5.84
C THR A 37 -4.61 -10.80 -6.63
N LEU A 38 -3.66 -11.74 -6.67
CA LEU A 38 -3.87 -13.07 -7.24
C LEU A 38 -4.85 -13.92 -6.42
N VAL A 39 -4.79 -13.85 -5.09
CA VAL A 39 -5.72 -14.58 -4.19
C VAL A 39 -7.21 -14.26 -4.47
N PRO A 40 -7.67 -13.00 -4.50
CA PRO A 40 -9.08 -12.69 -4.76
C PRO A 40 -9.49 -13.05 -6.18
N PHE A 41 -8.60 -12.87 -7.17
CA PHE A 41 -8.86 -13.28 -8.55
C PHE A 41 -9.06 -14.79 -8.67
N ALA A 42 -8.20 -15.58 -8.02
CA ALA A 42 -8.31 -17.03 -7.98
C ALA A 42 -9.60 -17.47 -7.26
N LEU A 43 -9.94 -16.82 -6.15
CA LEU A 43 -11.19 -17.08 -5.41
C LEU A 43 -12.44 -16.85 -6.26
N VAL A 44 -12.47 -15.76 -7.02
CA VAL A 44 -13.57 -15.43 -7.95
C VAL A 44 -13.63 -16.43 -9.11
N GLN A 45 -12.49 -16.76 -9.71
CA GLN A 45 -12.42 -17.62 -10.88
C GLN A 45 -12.89 -19.06 -10.59
N TRP A 46 -12.60 -19.58 -9.40
CA TRP A 46 -13.03 -20.92 -9.00
C TRP A 46 -14.46 -20.99 -8.46
N GLN A 47 -15.14 -19.85 -8.28
CA GLN A 47 -16.47 -19.77 -7.65
C GLN A 47 -16.60 -20.68 -6.41
N ALA A 48 -15.56 -20.72 -5.59
CA ALA A 48 -15.44 -21.70 -4.50
C ALA A 48 -16.49 -21.52 -3.38
N MET A 49 -17.30 -20.46 -3.44
CA MET A 49 -18.30 -20.08 -2.44
C MET A 49 -19.55 -19.47 -3.08
N ALA A 50 -20.65 -19.52 -2.33
CA ALA A 50 -21.89 -18.81 -2.68
C ALA A 50 -21.66 -17.29 -2.84
N ARG A 51 -22.58 -16.62 -3.55
CA ARG A 51 -22.45 -15.20 -3.96
C ARG A 51 -22.21 -14.25 -2.77
N ASP A 52 -22.92 -14.46 -1.68
CA ASP A 52 -22.85 -13.58 -0.50
C ASP A 52 -21.51 -13.66 0.26
N PRO A 53 -21.02 -14.85 0.67
CA PRO A 53 -19.71 -14.94 1.33
C PRO A 53 -18.55 -14.57 0.40
N LEU A 54 -18.69 -14.75 -0.91
CA LEU A 54 -17.70 -14.32 -1.90
C LEU A 54 -17.55 -12.80 -1.89
N LEU A 55 -18.66 -12.05 -1.90
CA LEU A 55 -18.66 -10.58 -1.88
C LEU A 55 -17.98 -10.03 -0.62
N ILE A 56 -18.30 -10.60 0.55
CA ILE A 56 -17.69 -10.19 1.83
C ILE A 56 -16.18 -10.45 1.81
N THR A 57 -15.76 -11.62 1.32
CA THR A 57 -14.35 -12.01 1.28
C THR A 57 -13.55 -11.07 0.37
N ILE A 58 -14.09 -10.72 -0.80
CA ILE A 58 -13.46 -9.78 -1.74
C ILE A 58 -13.39 -8.37 -1.13
N ALA A 59 -14.46 -7.91 -0.45
CA ALA A 59 -14.46 -6.61 0.21
C ALA A 59 -13.37 -6.51 1.28
N VAL A 60 -13.21 -7.55 2.12
CA VAL A 60 -12.15 -7.62 3.13
C VAL A 60 -10.77 -7.63 2.45
N LEU A 61 -10.59 -8.46 1.43
CA LEU A 61 -9.32 -8.51 0.69
C LEU A 61 -8.97 -7.18 0.02
N ALA A 62 -9.95 -6.48 -0.55
CA ALA A 62 -9.77 -5.16 -1.14
C ALA A 62 -9.35 -4.11 -0.11
N LEU A 63 -9.89 -4.20 1.11
CA LEU A 63 -9.50 -3.33 2.21
C LEU A 63 -8.05 -3.60 2.64
N VAL A 64 -7.66 -4.88 2.79
CA VAL A 64 -6.27 -5.27 3.08
C VAL A 64 -5.34 -4.84 1.94
N GLN A 65 -5.76 -4.99 0.68
CA GLN A 65 -4.99 -4.57 -0.48
C GLN A 65 -4.74 -3.06 -0.47
N THR A 66 -5.74 -2.27 -0.11
CA THR A 66 -5.61 -0.83 0.04
C THR A 66 -4.51 -0.51 1.06
N VAL A 67 -4.55 -1.13 2.25
CA VAL A 67 -3.53 -0.93 3.29
C VAL A 67 -2.13 -1.36 2.85
N VAL A 68 -1.99 -2.48 2.16
CA VAL A 68 -0.71 -2.98 1.63
C VAL A 68 -0.16 -2.03 0.57
N HIS A 69 -1.00 -1.53 -0.33
CA HIS A 69 -0.62 -0.56 -1.35
C HIS A 69 -0.17 0.76 -0.70
N PHE A 70 -0.91 1.27 0.28
CA PHE A 70 -0.46 2.42 1.08
C PHE A 70 0.86 2.14 1.79
N ARG A 71 1.10 0.95 2.35
CA ARG A 71 2.37 0.65 3.03
C ARG A 71 3.58 0.56 2.09
N TYR A 72 3.42 -0.10 0.95
CA TYR A 72 4.54 -0.36 0.02
C TYR A 72 4.75 0.73 -1.01
N PHE A 73 3.67 1.36 -1.49
CA PHE A 73 3.78 2.45 -2.45
C PHE A 73 4.19 3.73 -1.75
N LEU A 74 3.66 3.96 -0.54
CA LEU A 74 4.08 5.04 0.32
C LEU A 74 5.28 4.60 1.15
N HIS A 75 6.32 4.13 0.44
CA HIS A 75 7.64 3.79 0.93
C HIS A 75 8.21 4.98 1.69
N LEU A 76 7.82 5.04 2.95
CA LEU A 76 8.18 6.07 3.89
C LEU A 76 9.56 5.68 4.33
N ASP A 77 10.52 6.15 3.54
CA ASP A 77 11.93 5.91 3.69
C ASP A 77 12.25 6.01 5.18
N ARG A 78 12.56 4.87 5.82
CA ARG A 78 12.78 4.79 7.28
C ARG A 78 13.97 5.66 7.70
N LYS A 79 14.70 6.21 6.72
CA LYS A 79 15.80 7.16 6.87
C LYS A 79 15.39 8.64 6.78
N ARG A 80 14.17 8.98 6.34
CA ARG A 80 13.66 10.37 6.33
C ARG A 80 12.90 10.71 7.61
N LYS A 81 12.94 12.00 7.93
CA LYS A 81 12.56 12.62 9.20
C LYS A 81 11.17 12.16 9.69
N ARG A 82 10.99 12.06 11.01
CA ARG A 82 9.70 11.73 11.66
C ARG A 82 8.54 12.64 11.22
N GLU A 83 8.87 13.83 10.72
CA GLU A 83 7.94 14.83 10.18
C GLU A 83 7.21 14.31 8.92
N ASP A 84 7.94 13.71 7.96
CA ASP A 84 7.34 13.14 6.74
C ASP A 84 6.41 11.98 7.08
N LEU A 85 6.79 11.19 8.09
CA LEU A 85 5.98 10.08 8.59
C LEU A 85 4.63 10.56 9.14
N LEU A 86 4.65 11.66 9.89
CA LEU A 86 3.47 12.23 10.51
C LEU A 86 2.53 12.85 9.47
N LEU A 87 3.08 13.58 8.49
CA LEU A 87 2.30 14.20 7.40
C LEU A 87 1.53 13.16 6.57
N VAL A 88 2.21 12.07 6.25
CA VAL A 88 1.64 10.94 5.50
C VAL A 88 0.55 10.23 6.29
N LEU A 89 0.81 9.92 7.57
CA LEU A 89 -0.17 9.27 8.43
C LEU A 89 -1.41 10.15 8.58
N PHE A 90 -1.21 11.45 8.77
CA PHE A 90 -2.27 12.44 8.86
C PHE A 90 -3.12 12.50 7.58
N SER A 91 -2.48 12.64 6.41
CA SER A 91 -3.18 12.66 5.12
C SER A 91 -3.97 11.36 4.87
N THR A 92 -3.39 10.21 5.20
CA THR A 92 -4.06 8.91 5.05
C THR A 92 -5.26 8.79 6.00
N SER A 93 -5.13 9.26 7.25
CA SER A 93 -6.24 9.28 8.20
C SER A 93 -7.38 10.17 7.73
N LEU A 94 -7.08 11.34 7.15
CA LEU A 94 -8.09 12.21 6.55
C LEU A 94 -8.81 11.52 5.39
N LEU A 95 -8.07 10.79 4.55
CA LEU A 95 -8.64 10.03 3.43
C LEU A 95 -9.59 8.92 3.92
N ILE A 96 -9.22 8.20 4.97
CA ILE A 96 -10.09 7.18 5.59
C ILE A 96 -11.38 7.81 6.11
N ILE A 97 -11.27 8.93 6.83
CA ILE A 97 -12.44 9.64 7.38
C ILE A 97 -13.31 10.18 6.26
N MET A 98 -12.73 10.74 5.20
CA MET A 98 -13.48 11.21 4.03
C MET A 98 -14.26 10.06 3.38
N VAL A 99 -13.62 8.94 3.05
CA VAL A 99 -14.27 7.82 2.37
C VAL A 99 -15.36 7.20 3.25
N ALA A 100 -15.07 6.94 4.53
CA ALA A 100 -16.05 6.40 5.47
C ALA A 100 -17.23 7.37 5.67
N GLY A 101 -16.94 8.67 5.80
CA GLY A 101 -17.94 9.72 5.90
C GLY A 101 -18.81 9.83 4.65
N THR A 102 -18.22 9.77 3.46
CA THR A 102 -18.97 9.78 2.19
C THR A 102 -19.90 8.57 2.08
N ILE A 103 -19.41 7.37 2.38
CA ILE A 103 -20.24 6.16 2.36
C ILE A 103 -21.39 6.29 3.37
N TRP A 104 -21.11 6.74 4.59
CA TRP A 104 -22.13 6.93 5.63
C TRP A 104 -23.20 7.95 5.23
N ILE A 105 -22.78 9.12 4.73
CA ILE A 105 -23.69 10.18 4.31
C ILE A 105 -24.55 9.71 3.14
N MET A 106 -23.95 9.07 2.14
CA MET A 106 -24.67 8.56 0.97
C MET A 106 -25.67 7.46 1.35
N ALA A 107 -25.30 6.56 2.27
CA ALA A 107 -26.21 5.54 2.77
C ALA A 107 -27.40 6.17 3.53
N ASN A 108 -27.13 7.13 4.41
CA ASN A 108 -28.19 7.83 5.15
C ASN A 108 -29.11 8.63 4.22
N LEU A 109 -28.54 9.27 3.20
CA LEU A 109 -29.30 10.00 2.20
C LEU A 109 -30.16 9.06 1.35
N ALA A 110 -29.61 7.90 0.95
CA ALA A 110 -30.34 6.90 0.18
C ALA A 110 -31.57 6.41 0.96
N GLU A 111 -31.41 6.05 2.24
CA GLU A 111 -32.53 5.65 3.11
C GLU A 111 -33.61 6.74 3.23
N ARG A 112 -33.22 8.01 3.24
CA ARG A 112 -34.17 9.14 3.32
C ARG A 112 -34.85 9.47 2.00
N MET A 113 -34.21 9.17 0.87
CA MET A 113 -34.70 9.51 -0.47
C MET A 113 -35.41 8.36 -1.17
N THR A 114 -35.26 7.11 -0.71
CA THR A 114 -36.12 6.00 -1.12
C THR A 114 -37.30 5.92 -0.16
N PRO A 115 -38.46 6.53 -0.46
CA PRO A 115 -39.67 6.22 0.28
C PRO A 115 -39.97 4.74 0.05
N ILE A 116 -40.04 3.98 1.14
CA ILE A 116 -40.67 2.65 1.16
C ILE A 116 -42.16 2.78 0.89
#